data_AF-A0A3D0CVU6-F1
#
_entry.id   AF-A0A3D0CVU6-F1
#
_cell.length_a   1.000
_cell.length_b   1.000
_cell.length_c   1.000
_cell.angle_alpha   90.00
_cell.angle_beta   90.00
_cell.angle_gamma   90.00
#
_symmetry.space_group_name_H-M   'P 1'
#
loop_
_entity.id
_entity.type
_entity.pdbx_description
1 polymer ?
#
loop_
_entity_poly.entity_id
_entity_poly.type
_entity_poly.pdbx_seq_one_letter_code
_entity_poly.pdbx_strand_id
1 'polypeptide(L)'
;MESDEYTWRADYLRTVPAAIRFVSAEPLLGPLPALSLAGIHWLITGGESGPGHRPCDPDWVRDLRDRCVAAGVAFFHNQWGGRTPKAGGRLLDGRTWDEYPQEPVPAAVA
;
A
#
# COMPACT_ATOMS: atom_id res chain seq x y z
N MET A 1 -10.83 0.16 2.76
CA MET A 1 -11.23 0.93 1.57
C MET A 1 -10.50 2.24 1.66
N GLU A 2 -9.57 2.47 0.75
CA GLU A 2 -8.63 3.57 0.89
C GLU A 2 -8.79 4.56 -0.27
N SER A 3 -8.89 5.82 0.13
CA SER A 3 -9.02 7.04 -0.67
C SER A 3 -8.27 8.15 0.07
N ASP A 4 -7.96 9.25 -0.61
CA ASP A 4 -7.12 10.32 -0.04
C ASP A 4 -7.70 10.91 1.26
N GLU A 5 -9.03 10.87 1.43
CA GLU A 5 -9.74 11.39 2.62
C GLU A 5 -9.37 10.64 3.92
N TYR A 6 -8.86 9.40 3.84
CA TYR A 6 -8.55 8.57 5.00
C TYR A 6 -7.06 8.53 5.35
N THR A 7 -6.22 9.22 4.60
CA THR A 7 -4.75 9.20 4.74
C THR A 7 -4.28 9.64 6.13
N TRP A 8 -5.07 10.46 6.84
CA TRP A 8 -4.83 10.83 8.24
C TRP A 8 -4.69 9.64 9.20
N ARG A 9 -5.24 8.46 8.86
CA ARG A 9 -5.08 7.24 9.67
C ARG A 9 -3.62 6.80 9.74
N ALA A 10 -2.83 7.07 8.70
CA ALA A 10 -1.39 6.81 8.72
C ALA A 10 -0.68 7.65 9.79
N ASP A 11 -1.15 8.88 10.04
CA ASP A 11 -0.61 9.73 11.10
C ASP A 11 -0.90 9.15 12.48
N TYR A 12 -2.14 8.66 12.68
CA TYR A 12 -2.51 7.99 13.92
C TYR A 12 -1.69 6.71 14.15
N LEU A 13 -1.47 5.90 13.10
CA LEU A 13 -0.65 4.69 13.16
C LEU A 13 0.78 4.96 13.67
N ARG A 14 1.36 6.13 13.35
CA ARG A 14 2.69 6.51 13.84
C ARG A 14 2.76 6.71 15.35
N THR A 15 1.63 7.01 15.99
CA THR A 15 1.56 7.18 17.45
C THR A 15 1.55 5.83 18.19
N VAL A 16 1.25 4.73 17.49
CA VAL A 16 1.22 3.39 18.08
C VAL A 16 2.66 2.87 18.24
N PRO A 17 3.03 2.34 19.41
CA PRO A 17 4.32 1.69 19.62
C PRO A 17 4.32 0.31 18.95
N ALA A 18 4.49 0.30 17.63
CA ALA A 18 4.59 -0.91 16.82
C ALA A 18 5.99 -1.04 16.24
N ALA A 19 6.55 -2.25 16.28
CA ALA A 19 7.83 -2.55 15.64
C ALA A 19 7.73 -2.30 14.12
N ILE A 20 6.67 -2.84 13.49
CA ILE A 20 6.35 -2.61 12.09
C ILE A 20 5.03 -1.87 11.97
N ARG A 21 5.02 -0.86 11.11
CA ARG A 21 3.83 -0.09 10.72
C ARG A 21 3.61 -0.28 9.23
N PHE A 22 2.44 -0.80 8.87
CA PHE A 22 2.08 -1.01 7.48
C PHE A 22 0.75 -0.35 7.15
N VAL A 23 0.59 0.05 5.89
CA VAL A 23 -0.67 0.55 5.34
C VAL A 23 -1.13 -0.43 4.28
N SER A 24 -2.35 -0.95 4.41
CA SER A 24 -3.03 -1.70 3.36
C SER A 24 -4.00 -0.77 2.64
N ALA A 25 -3.56 -0.26 1.49
CA ALA A 25 -4.33 0.58 0.58
C ALA A 25 -5.29 -0.27 -0.25
N GLU A 26 -6.27 -0.91 0.41
CA GLU A 26 -7.17 -1.88 -0.22
C GLU A 26 -8.67 -1.71 0.20
N PRO A 27 -9.62 -1.81 -0.76
CA PRO A 27 -9.39 -1.55 -2.18
C PRO A 27 -8.86 -0.12 -2.38
N LEU A 28 -7.92 0.04 -3.32
CA LEU A 28 -7.41 1.33 -3.76
C LEU A 28 -8.40 1.95 -4.76
N LEU A 29 -9.08 3.00 -4.33
CA LEU A 29 -10.18 3.61 -5.11
C LEU A 29 -9.82 4.93 -5.80
N GLY A 30 -8.59 5.39 -5.62
CA GLY A 30 -8.10 6.62 -6.20
C GLY A 30 -6.63 6.85 -5.83
N PRO A 31 -6.02 7.93 -6.35
CA PRO A 31 -4.68 8.32 -5.96
C PRO A 31 -4.66 8.75 -4.48
N LEU A 32 -3.51 8.59 -3.82
CA LEU A 32 -3.30 8.96 -2.42
C LEU A 32 -2.15 10.00 -2.28
N PRO A 33 -2.26 11.18 -2.91
CA PRO A 33 -1.20 12.18 -2.86
C PRO A 33 -0.89 12.67 -1.43
N ALA A 34 -1.87 12.69 -0.52
CA ALA A 34 -1.69 13.14 0.85
C ALA A 34 -1.07 12.07 1.77
N LEU A 35 -0.96 10.81 1.33
CA LEU A 35 -0.41 9.73 2.14
C LEU A 35 1.09 9.93 2.43
N SER A 36 1.44 10.37 3.63
CA SER A 36 2.85 10.42 4.03
C SER A 36 3.39 9.02 4.38
N LEU A 37 4.49 8.63 3.72
CA LEU A 37 5.18 7.36 3.96
C LEU A 37 6.21 7.44 5.11
N ALA A 38 6.42 8.62 5.70
CA ALA A 38 7.36 8.77 6.82
C ALA A 38 6.98 7.82 7.98
N GLY A 39 7.94 7.04 8.48
CA GLY A 39 7.70 6.08 9.58
C GLY A 39 6.77 4.91 9.24
N ILE A 40 6.39 4.75 7.97
CA ILE A 40 5.71 3.56 7.44
C ILE A 40 6.79 2.63 6.89
N HIS A 41 6.67 1.33 7.17
CA HIS A 41 7.68 0.34 6.79
C HIS A 41 7.22 -0.51 5.61
N TRP A 42 5.91 -0.61 5.40
CA TRP A 42 5.34 -1.44 4.35
C TRP A 42 4.04 -0.86 3.80
N LEU A 43 3.93 -0.77 2.49
CA LEU A 43 2.69 -0.40 1.80
C LEU A 43 2.21 -1.57 0.95
N ILE A 44 0.96 -1.94 1.14
CA ILE A 44 0.26 -2.95 0.36
C ILE A 44 -0.80 -2.27 -0.50
N THR A 45 -0.88 -2.59 -1.78
CA THR A 45 -1.93 -2.08 -2.69
C THR A 45 -2.74 -3.20 -3.29
N GLY A 46 -3.99 -2.92 -3.65
CA GLY A 46 -4.81 -3.85 -4.39
C GLY A 46 -6.22 -3.35 -4.69
N GLY A 47 -6.82 -3.92 -5.72
CA GLY A 47 -8.13 -3.54 -6.24
C GLY A 47 -9.31 -4.20 -5.51
N GLU A 48 -10.52 -3.81 -5.86
CA GLU A 48 -11.73 -4.35 -5.24
C GLU A 48 -12.11 -5.72 -5.82
N SER A 49 -12.60 -6.62 -4.97
CA SER A 49 -13.06 -7.95 -5.38
C SER A 49 -14.55 -8.14 -5.11
N GLY A 50 -15.21 -8.92 -5.96
CA GLY A 50 -16.60 -9.34 -5.79
C GLY A 50 -17.59 -8.63 -6.71
N PRO A 51 -18.91 -8.82 -6.48
CA PRO A 51 -19.95 -8.14 -7.24
C PRO A 51 -19.83 -6.62 -7.12
N GLY A 52 -19.85 -5.91 -8.25
CA GLY A 52 -19.75 -4.44 -8.26
C GLY A 52 -18.34 -3.89 -8.02
N HIS A 53 -17.29 -4.70 -8.16
CA HIS A 53 -15.91 -4.23 -8.01
C HIS A 53 -15.61 -3.00 -8.89
N ARG A 54 -14.99 -2.00 -8.28
CA ARG A 54 -14.50 -0.82 -9.00
C ARG A 54 -13.12 -1.07 -9.61
N PRO A 55 -12.85 -0.49 -10.80
CA PRO A 55 -11.53 -0.60 -11.42
C PRO A 55 -10.47 0.10 -10.57
N CYS A 56 -9.31 -0.54 -10.46
CA CYS A 56 -8.12 0.05 -9.86
C CYS A 56 -7.21 0.51 -10.99
N ASP A 57 -6.87 1.80 -11.02
CA ASP A 57 -6.00 2.35 -12.07
C ASP A 57 -4.54 1.95 -11.81
N PRO A 58 -3.83 1.35 -12.79
CA PRO A 58 -2.42 1.05 -12.66
C PRO A 58 -1.54 2.25 -12.30
N ASP A 59 -1.89 3.46 -12.73
CA ASP A 59 -1.09 4.65 -12.44
C ASP A 59 -1.10 5.03 -10.96
N TRP A 60 -2.19 4.76 -10.23
CA TRP A 60 -2.22 4.97 -8.77
C TRP A 60 -1.29 3.99 -8.06
N VAL A 61 -1.25 2.74 -8.54
CA VAL A 61 -0.36 1.71 -7.99
C VAL A 61 1.11 2.04 -8.32
N ARG A 62 1.40 2.54 -9.53
CA ARG A 62 2.74 2.99 -9.94
C ARG A 62 3.24 4.16 -9.10
N ASP A 63 2.42 5.18 -8.87
CA ASP A 63 2.77 6.33 -8.00
C ASP A 63 3.18 5.85 -6.61
N LEU A 64 2.34 5.01 -5.99
CA LEU A 64 2.62 4.46 -4.66
C LEU A 64 3.88 3.58 -4.64
N ARG A 65 4.09 2.77 -5.66
CA ARG A 65 5.30 1.95 -5.86
C ARG A 65 6.55 2.82 -5.95
N ASP A 66 6.53 3.86 -6.79
CA ASP A 66 7.67 4.75 -7.00
C ASP A 66 8.01 5.55 -5.73
N ARG A 67 6.98 5.99 -4.99
CA ARG A 67 7.16 6.66 -3.70
C ARG A 67 7.71 5.73 -2.62
N CYS A 68 7.31 4.46 -2.60
CA CYS A 68 7.88 3.46 -1.69
C CYS A 68 9.36 3.23 -1.99
N VAL A 69 9.71 3.03 -3.27
CA VAL A 69 11.10 2.87 -3.72
C VAL A 69 11.94 4.08 -3.31
N ALA A 70 11.46 5.29 -3.55
CA ALA A 70 12.17 6.52 -3.19
C ALA A 70 12.35 6.70 -1.67
N ALA A 71 11.41 6.21 -0.86
CA ALA A 71 11.43 6.32 0.59
C ALA A 71 12.08 5.13 1.31
N GLY A 72 12.47 4.08 0.58
CA GLY A 72 12.97 2.83 1.19
C GLY A 72 11.90 2.06 1.97
N VAL A 73 10.63 2.23 1.61
CA VAL A 73 9.49 1.51 2.20
C VAL A 73 9.25 0.24 1.38
N ALA A 74 9.02 -0.90 2.04
CA ALA A 74 8.70 -2.12 1.32
C ALA A 74 7.38 -1.95 0.56
N PHE A 75 7.31 -2.45 -0.67
CA PHE A 75 6.11 -2.40 -1.50
C PHE A 75 5.60 -3.79 -1.89
N PHE A 76 4.30 -4.01 -1.67
CA PHE A 76 3.61 -5.22 -2.07
C PHE A 76 2.35 -4.89 -2.88
N HIS A 77 2.21 -5.48 -4.06
CA HIS A 77 0.97 -5.41 -4.83
C HIS A 77 0.21 -6.74 -4.71
N ASN A 78 -0.93 -6.70 -4.03
CA ASN A 78 -1.69 -7.89 -3.68
C ASN A 78 -2.48 -8.43 -4.87
N GLN A 79 -3.34 -7.63 -5.50
CA GLN A 79 -4.10 -8.05 -6.69
C GLN A 79 -4.84 -6.88 -7.34
N TRP A 80 -5.27 -7.04 -8.59
CA TRP A 80 -5.98 -5.99 -9.35
C TRP A 80 -7.49 -5.91 -9.10
N GLY A 81 -8.07 -6.87 -8.39
CA GLY A 81 -9.51 -6.97 -8.22
C GLY A 81 -10.17 -7.88 -9.23
N GLY A 82 -11.50 -7.77 -9.29
CA GLY A 82 -12.34 -8.45 -10.26
C GLY A 82 -13.46 -9.26 -9.62
N ARG A 83 -14.14 -10.08 -10.43
CA ARG A 83 -15.24 -10.94 -9.97
C ARG A 83 -14.81 -11.87 -8.82
N THR A 84 -13.54 -12.26 -8.78
CA THR A 84 -12.91 -12.99 -7.68
C THR A 84 -11.55 -12.37 -7.36
N PRO A 85 -10.98 -12.60 -6.16
CA PRO A 85 -9.71 -12.00 -5.76
C PRO A 85 -8.50 -12.27 -6.67
N LYS A 86 -8.54 -13.34 -7.48
CA LYS A 86 -7.43 -13.69 -8.37
C LYS A 86 -7.69 -13.35 -9.84
N ALA A 87 -8.85 -12.78 -10.15
CA ALA A 87 -9.29 -12.59 -11.54
C ALA A 87 -8.37 -11.65 -12.32
N GLY A 88 -7.91 -10.56 -11.71
CA GLY A 88 -7.00 -9.60 -12.35
C GLY A 88 -5.51 -9.95 -12.23
N GLY A 89 -5.14 -10.99 -11.49
CA GLY A 89 -3.73 -11.31 -11.22
C GLY A 89 -3.03 -10.26 -10.35
N ARG A 90 -1.68 -10.26 -10.40
CA ARG A 90 -0.82 -9.46 -9.50
C ARG A 90 0.35 -8.76 -10.21
N LEU A 91 0.39 -8.79 -11.53
CA LEU A 91 1.52 -8.23 -12.28
C LEU A 91 1.36 -6.72 -12.43
N LEU A 92 2.35 -5.96 -11.97
CA LEU A 92 2.52 -4.54 -12.25
C LEU A 92 3.76 -4.39 -13.13
N ASP A 93 3.56 -3.88 -14.35
CA ASP A 93 4.61 -3.70 -15.35
C ASP A 93 5.40 -4.99 -15.66
N GLY A 94 4.67 -6.11 -15.78
CA GLY A 94 5.22 -7.41 -16.19
C GLY A 94 5.91 -8.22 -15.09
N ARG A 95 5.91 -7.74 -13.85
CA ARG A 95 6.47 -8.45 -12.69
C ARG A 95 5.57 -8.39 -11.47
N THR A 96 5.83 -9.26 -10.50
CA THR A 96 5.24 -9.11 -9.17
C THR A 96 6.10 -8.20 -8.29
N TRP A 97 5.44 -7.57 -7.33
CA TRP A 97 6.04 -6.75 -6.28
C TRP A 97 5.60 -7.37 -4.95
N ASP A 98 6.54 -8.06 -4.29
CA ASP A 98 6.26 -8.94 -3.14
C ASP A 98 7.20 -8.63 -1.96
N GLU A 99 7.62 -7.37 -1.80
CA GLU A 99 8.58 -7.01 -0.77
C GLU A 99 7.95 -7.11 0.62
N TYR A 100 8.79 -7.45 1.60
CA TYR A 100 8.46 -7.43 3.02
C TYR A 100 9.38 -6.45 3.74
N PRO A 101 8.89 -5.76 4.79
CA PRO A 101 9.73 -4.89 5.58
C PRO A 101 10.84 -5.74 6.21
N GLN A 102 12.08 -5.27 6.10
CA GLN A 102 13.16 -5.84 6.91
C GLN A 102 12.85 -5.59 8.38
N GLU A 103 13.34 -6.46 9.27
CA GLU A 103 13.17 -6.25 10.71
C GLU A 103 13.58 -4.81 11.07
N PRO A 104 12.74 -4.08 11.80
CA PRO A 104 13.02 -2.70 12.13
C PRO A 104 14.24 -2.71 13.05
N VAL A 105 15.30 -2.01 12.66
CA VAL A 105 16.40 -1.71 13.59
C VAL A 105 15.74 -0.99 14.78
N PRO A 106 15.90 -1.47 16.03
CA PRO A 106 15.30 -0.81 17.18
C PRO A 106 15.63 0.67 17.15
N ALA A 107 14.61 1.52 17.24
CA ALA A 107 14.83 2.95 17.37
C ALA A 107 15.77 3.16 18.56
N ALA A 108 16.90 3.82 18.33
CA ALA A 108 17.80 4.20 19.41
C ALA A 108 16.98 4.98 20.45
N VAL A 109 16.99 4.49 21.68
CA VAL A 109 16.34 5.17 22.80
C VAL A 109 17.09 6.48 22.99
N ALA A 110 16.43 7.60 22.72
CA ALA A 110 16.93 8.95 22.97
C ALA A 110 16.75 9.30 24.46
#